data_AF-A0A7S1EA48-F1
#
_entry.id   AF-A0A7S1EA48-F1
#
_cell.length_a   1.000
_cell.length_b   1.000
_cell.length_c   1.000
_cell.angle_alpha   90.00
_cell.angle_beta   90.00
_cell.angle_gamma   90.00
#
_symmetry.space_group_name_H-M   'P 1'
#
loop_
_entity.id
_entity.type
_entity.pdbx_description
1 polymer ?
#
loop_
_entity_poly.entity_id
_entity_poly.type
_entity_poly.pdbx_seq_one_letter_code
_entity_poly.pdbx_strand_id
1 'polypeptide(L)'
;LEADQLTKLAKEHWALEGGKEAKFDAAVVEKIYEEELRKHDFALNRIMTLEYSQYLEKYLWPNYAEGSSDAHVMSIVFMTNEKFREQVPVWDTFETRPDQFPTFLEAAWTLHFNPKTSHKERAILIRFLIQCFQSLENVMVRTACLAQVALPIWTHISAGRLELELRSAPHLEKKYKTMLKKQKKAADGGNPPPKMHLPALINHFLDSLSKVPAEGKVEADHRRYLERVLELLIDLIAQLPTRRFFLALVRDRHVVVQCRLSTLARRPDGRLFTQLLELLNFYVSFEINEHTGAALSRDE
;
A
#
# COMPACT_ATOMS: atom_id res chain seq x y z
N LEU A 1 1.72 -40.02 -6.71
CA LEU A 1 1.47 -38.56 -6.56
C LEU A 1 2.75 -37.88 -6.99
N GLU A 2 2.81 -37.45 -8.25
CA GLU A 2 3.95 -36.67 -8.72
C GLU A 2 4.10 -35.44 -7.82
N ALA A 3 5.31 -35.18 -7.33
CA ALA A 3 5.55 -34.01 -6.50
C ALA A 3 5.15 -32.76 -7.30
N ASP A 4 4.30 -31.92 -6.70
CA ASP A 4 3.88 -30.64 -7.25
C ASP A 4 5.10 -29.84 -7.77
N GLN A 5 4.97 -29.15 -8.90
CA GLN A 5 6.07 -28.43 -9.54
C GLN A 5 6.74 -27.42 -8.60
N LEU A 6 5.98 -26.75 -7.72
CA LEU A 6 6.53 -25.83 -6.72
C LEU A 6 7.31 -26.58 -5.64
N THR A 7 6.87 -27.79 -5.27
CA THR A 7 7.60 -28.63 -4.31
C THR A 7 8.94 -29.09 -4.89
N LYS A 8 8.99 -29.39 -6.19
CA LYS A 8 10.24 -29.72 -6.89
C LYS A 8 11.20 -28.53 -6.90
N LEU A 9 10.71 -27.36 -7.34
CA LEU A 9 11.50 -26.13 -7.37
C LEU A 9 12.01 -25.76 -5.97
N ALA A 10 11.19 -25.91 -4.94
CA ALA A 10 11.60 -25.66 -3.56
C ALA A 10 12.80 -26.55 -3.18
N LYS A 11 12.70 -27.86 -3.39
CA LYS A 11 13.78 -28.81 -3.07
C LYS A 11 15.06 -28.57 -3.87
N GLU A 12 14.95 -27.99 -5.06
CA GLU A 12 16.09 -27.68 -5.93
C GLU A 12 16.80 -26.37 -5.53
N HIS A 13 16.07 -25.37 -5.02
CA HIS A 13 16.57 -24.00 -4.92
C HIS A 13 16.62 -23.40 -3.51
N TRP A 14 15.76 -23.78 -2.56
CA TRP A 14 15.75 -23.12 -1.23
C TRP A 14 15.38 -24.03 -0.06
N ALA A 15 14.69 -25.15 -0.29
CA ALA A 15 14.38 -26.17 0.70
C ALA A 15 15.35 -27.37 0.59
N LEU A 16 16.66 -27.07 0.49
CA LEU A 16 17.70 -28.07 0.29
C LEU A 16 17.90 -28.95 1.54
N GLU A 17 17.96 -30.26 1.33
CA GLU A 17 18.30 -31.22 2.38
C GLU A 17 19.78 -31.07 2.79
N GLY A 18 20.05 -31.16 4.10
CA GLY A 18 21.41 -31.11 4.64
C GLY A 18 22.04 -29.71 4.72
N GLY A 19 21.27 -28.64 4.58
CA GLY A 19 21.74 -27.27 4.85
C GLY A 19 22.69 -26.69 3.79
N LYS A 20 22.70 -27.24 2.58
CA LYS A 20 23.42 -26.65 1.45
C LYS A 20 22.71 -25.38 0.97
N GLU A 21 23.46 -24.37 0.56
CA GLU A 21 22.91 -23.19 -0.12
C GLU A 21 23.00 -23.37 -1.64
N ALA A 22 21.88 -23.20 -2.35
CA ALA A 22 21.91 -23.06 -3.80
C ALA A 22 22.25 -21.62 -4.17
N LYS A 23 22.94 -21.45 -5.29
CA LYS A 23 23.13 -20.12 -5.88
C LYS A 23 21.78 -19.56 -6.30
N PHE A 24 21.50 -18.31 -5.92
CA PHE A 24 20.29 -17.61 -6.34
C PHE A 24 20.22 -17.49 -7.86
N ASP A 25 19.02 -17.71 -8.39
CA ASP A 25 18.70 -17.54 -9.81
C ASP A 25 17.38 -16.76 -9.94
N ALA A 26 17.48 -15.52 -10.42
CA ALA A 26 16.32 -14.65 -10.61
C ALA A 26 15.32 -15.23 -11.63
N ALA A 27 15.77 -16.06 -12.58
CA ALA A 27 14.89 -16.69 -13.56
C ALA A 27 13.90 -17.66 -12.93
N VAL A 28 14.24 -18.25 -11.77
CA VAL A 28 13.34 -19.11 -11.00
C VAL A 28 12.17 -18.30 -10.43
N VAL A 29 12.44 -17.08 -9.95
CA VAL A 29 11.40 -16.18 -9.43
C VAL A 29 10.45 -15.75 -10.55
N GLU A 30 10.99 -15.35 -11.70
CA GLU A 30 10.20 -15.04 -12.90
C GLU A 30 9.32 -16.23 -13.33
N LYS A 31 9.91 -17.43 -13.38
CA LYS A 31 9.19 -18.64 -13.76
C LYS A 31 8.06 -18.96 -12.78
N ILE A 32 8.31 -18.91 -11.48
CA ILE A 32 7.27 -19.14 -10.46
C ILE A 32 6.15 -18.10 -10.62
N TYR A 33 6.51 -16.83 -10.79
CA TYR A 33 5.53 -15.77 -10.93
C TYR A 33 4.65 -15.93 -12.17
N GLU A 34 5.26 -16.12 -13.34
CA GLU A 34 4.52 -16.23 -14.60
C GLU A 34 3.78 -17.57 -14.72
N GLU A 35 4.46 -18.67 -14.41
CA GLU A 35 3.94 -20.01 -14.70
C GLU A 35 3.10 -20.61 -13.58
N GLU A 36 3.40 -20.27 -12.32
CA GLU A 36 2.77 -20.91 -11.17
C GLU A 36 1.77 -20.00 -10.45
N LEU A 37 2.00 -18.70 -10.47
CA LEU A 37 1.10 -17.72 -9.87
C LEU A 37 0.16 -17.12 -10.92
N ARG A 38 0.66 -16.49 -11.97
CA ARG A 38 -0.17 -15.77 -12.95
C ARG A 38 -1.01 -16.70 -13.82
N LYS A 39 -0.45 -17.78 -14.40
CA LYS A 39 -1.23 -18.77 -15.19
C LYS A 39 -2.35 -19.45 -14.39
N HIS A 40 -2.19 -19.55 -13.06
CA HIS A 40 -3.20 -20.11 -12.16
C HIS A 40 -4.06 -19.04 -11.48
N ASP A 41 -4.11 -17.82 -12.04
CA ASP A 41 -4.91 -16.71 -11.53
C ASP A 41 -4.70 -16.47 -10.02
N PHE A 42 -3.44 -16.55 -9.58
CA PHE A 42 -3.01 -16.34 -8.19
C PHE A 42 -3.77 -17.23 -7.20
N ALA A 43 -4.03 -18.49 -7.58
CA ALA A 43 -4.77 -19.44 -6.75
C ALA A 43 -4.10 -19.65 -5.38
N LEU A 44 -4.92 -19.60 -4.33
CA LEU A 44 -4.47 -19.62 -2.94
C LEU A 44 -3.61 -20.85 -2.61
N ASN A 45 -3.97 -22.02 -3.13
CA ASN A 45 -3.20 -23.24 -2.90
C ASN A 45 -1.75 -23.18 -3.45
N ARG A 46 -1.50 -22.44 -4.54
CA ARG A 46 -0.13 -22.21 -5.05
C ARG A 46 0.66 -21.32 -4.08
N ILE A 47 0.04 -20.25 -3.62
CA ILE A 47 0.62 -19.29 -2.65
C ILE A 47 0.94 -19.99 -1.33
N MET A 48 0.01 -20.78 -0.79
CA MET A 48 0.20 -21.59 0.43
C MET A 48 1.37 -22.58 0.28
N THR A 49 1.51 -23.20 -0.90
CA THR A 49 2.61 -24.13 -1.16
C THR A 49 3.98 -23.44 -1.11
N LEU A 50 4.07 -22.22 -1.66
CA LEU A 50 5.29 -21.40 -1.59
C LEU A 50 5.60 -20.97 -0.16
N GLU A 51 4.60 -20.49 0.58
CA GLU A 51 4.77 -20.04 1.97
C GLU A 51 5.23 -21.19 2.86
N TYR A 52 4.58 -22.36 2.78
CA TYR A 52 4.95 -23.56 3.53
C TYR A 52 6.40 -24.00 3.27
N SER A 53 6.89 -23.77 2.05
CA SER A 53 8.28 -24.06 1.67
C SER A 53 9.31 -23.01 2.12
N GLN A 54 8.88 -21.95 2.82
CA GLN A 54 9.70 -20.81 3.27
C GLN A 54 10.31 -20.03 2.09
N TYR A 55 9.52 -19.83 1.04
CA TYR A 55 9.97 -19.13 -0.17
C TYR A 55 10.42 -17.70 0.10
N LEU A 56 9.76 -16.99 1.03
CA LEU A 56 10.13 -15.63 1.42
C LEU A 56 11.49 -15.58 2.11
N GLU A 57 11.65 -16.39 3.15
CA GLU A 57 12.79 -16.36 4.07
C GLU A 57 14.05 -16.94 3.45
N LYS A 58 13.90 -17.98 2.62
CA LYS A 58 15.04 -18.73 2.08
C LYS A 58 15.42 -18.34 0.66
N TYR A 59 14.52 -17.69 -0.10
CA TYR A 59 14.80 -17.40 -1.52
C TYR A 59 14.54 -15.96 -1.93
N LEU A 60 13.42 -15.36 -1.54
CA LEU A 60 13.08 -14.01 -2.00
C LEU A 60 13.84 -12.92 -1.26
N TRP A 61 13.66 -12.82 0.05
CA TRP A 61 14.15 -11.68 0.82
C TRP A 61 15.68 -11.64 0.94
N PRO A 62 16.40 -12.76 1.18
CA PRO A 62 17.86 -12.75 1.18
C PRO A 62 18.47 -12.33 -0.17
N ASN A 63 17.73 -12.46 -1.26
CA ASN A 63 18.20 -12.15 -2.62
C ASN A 63 17.53 -10.94 -3.25
N TYR A 64 16.70 -10.20 -2.50
CA TYR A 64 16.15 -8.93 -2.96
C TYR A 64 17.26 -7.86 -3.02
N ALA A 65 17.21 -7.01 -4.04
CA ALA A 65 18.02 -5.81 -4.13
C ALA A 65 17.23 -4.71 -4.84
N GLU A 66 17.68 -3.46 -4.69
CA GLU A 66 17.17 -2.38 -5.53
C GLU A 66 17.38 -2.71 -7.01
N GLY A 67 16.31 -2.65 -7.81
CA GLY A 67 16.31 -3.10 -9.20
C GLY A 67 15.92 -4.55 -9.44
N SER A 68 15.57 -5.32 -8.39
CA SER A 68 14.87 -6.60 -8.54
C SER A 68 13.59 -6.43 -9.38
N SER A 69 13.21 -7.49 -10.11
CA SER A 69 12.11 -7.44 -11.06
C SER A 69 10.73 -7.31 -10.41
N ASP A 70 9.74 -6.91 -11.22
CA ASP A 70 8.33 -6.84 -10.82
C ASP A 70 7.82 -8.19 -10.25
N ALA A 71 8.24 -9.32 -10.85
CA ALA A 71 7.91 -10.66 -10.38
C ALA A 71 8.47 -10.93 -8.97
N HIS A 72 9.69 -10.49 -8.68
CA HIS A 72 10.32 -10.63 -7.37
C HIS A 72 9.58 -9.79 -6.32
N VAL A 73 9.30 -8.53 -6.65
CA VAL A 73 8.54 -7.62 -5.76
C VAL A 73 7.16 -8.19 -5.46
N MET A 74 6.41 -8.62 -6.48
CA MET A 74 5.08 -9.23 -6.28
C MET A 74 5.15 -10.53 -5.49
N SER A 75 6.15 -11.37 -5.72
CA SER A 75 6.31 -12.61 -4.98
C SER A 75 6.51 -12.35 -3.48
N ILE A 76 7.31 -11.33 -3.12
CA ILE A 76 7.46 -10.91 -1.71
C ILE A 76 6.14 -10.41 -1.14
N VAL A 77 5.41 -9.59 -1.91
CA VAL A 77 4.07 -9.09 -1.55
C VAL A 77 3.09 -10.24 -1.29
N PHE A 78 3.08 -11.27 -2.15
CA PHE A 78 2.24 -12.46 -1.98
C PHE A 78 2.55 -13.20 -0.69
N MET A 79 3.82 -13.50 -0.44
CA MET A 79 4.23 -14.22 0.77
C MET A 79 3.92 -13.40 2.02
N THR A 80 4.12 -12.09 1.96
CA THR A 80 3.80 -11.19 3.08
C THR A 80 2.30 -11.23 3.41
N ASN A 81 1.45 -11.04 2.40
CA ASN A 81 -0.01 -11.10 2.58
C ASN A 81 -0.47 -12.47 3.09
N GLU A 82 0.15 -13.55 2.61
CA GLU A 82 -0.16 -14.91 3.02
C GLU A 82 0.21 -15.16 4.48
N LYS A 83 1.39 -14.71 4.93
CA LYS A 83 1.77 -14.81 6.34
C LYS A 83 0.80 -14.06 7.27
N PHE A 84 0.34 -12.88 6.87
CA PHE A 84 -0.72 -12.18 7.60
C PHE A 84 -2.05 -12.96 7.59
N ARG A 85 -2.39 -13.65 6.50
CA ARG A 85 -3.59 -14.48 6.40
C ARG A 85 -3.53 -15.67 7.37
N GLU A 86 -2.36 -16.28 7.51
CA GLU A 86 -2.08 -17.39 8.44
C GLU A 86 -1.76 -16.94 9.86
N GLN A 87 -1.72 -15.62 10.12
CA GLN A 87 -1.43 -15.03 11.43
C GLN A 87 -0.08 -15.44 12.02
N VAL A 88 0.93 -15.60 11.16
CA VAL A 88 2.31 -15.90 11.57
C VAL A 88 3.19 -14.64 11.53
N PRO A 89 4.34 -14.62 12.26
CA PRO A 89 5.27 -13.49 12.23
C PRO A 89 5.73 -13.15 10.80
N VAL A 90 5.71 -11.86 10.48
CA VAL A 90 6.05 -11.35 9.15
C VAL A 90 7.35 -10.56 9.16
N TRP A 91 7.45 -9.61 10.07
CA TRP A 91 8.48 -8.57 10.01
C TRP A 91 9.87 -9.08 10.39
N ASP A 92 9.96 -10.15 11.18
CA ASP A 92 11.22 -10.81 11.56
C ASP A 92 12.10 -11.13 10.34
N THR A 93 11.49 -11.56 9.23
CA THR A 93 12.23 -11.82 7.99
C THR A 93 12.83 -10.54 7.42
N PHE A 94 12.04 -9.46 7.36
CA PHE A 94 12.48 -8.18 6.80
C PHE A 94 13.56 -7.52 7.67
N GLU A 95 13.50 -7.71 8.99
CA GLU A 95 14.50 -7.22 9.95
C GLU A 95 15.89 -7.84 9.80
N THR A 96 16.03 -8.93 9.03
CA THR A 96 17.36 -9.46 8.67
C THR A 96 18.13 -8.53 7.72
N ARG A 97 17.43 -7.69 6.95
CA ARG A 97 18.01 -6.73 5.97
C ARG A 97 17.21 -5.42 5.95
N PRO A 98 17.14 -4.69 7.07
CA PRO A 98 16.21 -3.57 7.24
C PRO A 98 16.52 -2.37 6.34
N ASP A 99 17.77 -2.26 5.85
CA ASP A 99 18.23 -1.26 4.89
C ASP A 99 17.57 -1.41 3.50
N GLN A 100 17.13 -2.62 3.14
CA GLN A 100 16.47 -2.91 1.86
C GLN A 100 14.97 -2.64 1.89
N PHE A 101 14.35 -2.53 3.07
CA PHE A 101 12.90 -2.37 3.17
C PHE A 101 12.38 -1.08 2.52
N PRO A 102 13.04 0.10 2.66
CA PRO A 102 12.60 1.31 1.98
C PRO A 102 12.62 1.20 0.45
N THR A 103 13.63 0.56 -0.13
CA THR A 103 13.73 0.37 -1.59
C THR A 103 12.70 -0.64 -2.08
N PHE A 104 12.41 -1.68 -1.30
CA PHE A 104 11.32 -2.62 -1.56
C PHE A 104 9.95 -1.94 -1.54
N LEU A 105 9.67 -1.14 -0.52
CA LEU A 105 8.41 -0.42 -0.42
C LEU A 105 8.23 0.56 -1.60
N GLU A 106 9.29 1.26 -2.01
CA GLU A 106 9.27 2.12 -3.20
C GLU A 106 9.01 1.33 -4.49
N ALA A 107 9.58 0.12 -4.61
CA ALA A 107 9.33 -0.77 -5.75
C ALA A 107 7.86 -1.24 -5.77
N ALA A 108 7.27 -1.58 -4.62
CA ALA A 108 5.86 -1.94 -4.51
C ALA A 108 4.93 -0.78 -4.91
N TRP A 109 5.25 0.46 -4.49
CA TRP A 109 4.53 1.66 -4.94
C TRP A 109 4.64 1.86 -6.44
N THR A 110 5.86 1.76 -6.99
CA THR A 110 6.11 1.92 -8.43
C THR A 110 5.35 0.88 -9.24
N LEU A 111 5.32 -0.36 -8.78
CA LEU A 111 4.62 -1.45 -9.43
C LEU A 111 3.09 -1.28 -9.43
N HIS A 112 2.51 -0.71 -8.37
CA HIS A 112 1.08 -0.38 -8.34
C HIS A 112 0.68 0.55 -9.50
N PHE A 113 1.54 1.52 -9.84
CA PHE A 113 1.31 2.48 -10.91
C PHE A 113 1.77 2.00 -12.30
N ASN A 114 2.39 0.82 -12.41
CA ASN A 114 2.79 0.26 -13.70
C ASN A 114 1.52 -0.01 -14.55
N PRO A 115 1.46 0.45 -15.82
CA PRO A 115 0.33 0.22 -16.70
C PRO A 115 0.02 -1.26 -16.97
N LYS A 116 1.03 -2.13 -16.88
CA LYS A 116 0.89 -3.57 -17.09
C LYS A 116 0.30 -4.30 -15.88
N THR A 117 0.27 -3.67 -14.72
CA THR A 117 -0.27 -4.25 -13.48
C THR A 117 -1.79 -4.33 -13.56
N SER A 118 -2.31 -5.55 -13.49
CA SER A 118 -3.74 -5.83 -13.50
C SER A 118 -4.43 -5.29 -12.23
N HIS A 119 -5.76 -5.13 -12.28
CA HIS A 119 -6.53 -4.74 -11.10
C HIS A 119 -6.38 -5.74 -9.94
N LYS A 120 -6.21 -7.02 -10.24
CA LYS A 120 -6.01 -8.06 -9.24
C LYS A 120 -4.68 -7.88 -8.52
N GLU A 121 -3.59 -7.72 -9.26
CA GLU A 121 -2.26 -7.42 -8.70
C GLU A 121 -2.27 -6.10 -7.91
N ARG A 122 -2.94 -5.05 -8.41
CA ARG A 122 -3.09 -3.79 -7.66
C ARG A 122 -3.84 -3.99 -6.36
N ALA A 123 -4.91 -4.79 -6.32
CA ALA A 123 -5.64 -5.08 -5.09
C ALA A 123 -4.76 -5.83 -4.06
N ILE A 124 -3.90 -6.73 -4.53
CA ILE A 124 -2.92 -7.47 -3.70
C ILE A 124 -1.84 -6.52 -3.15
N LEU A 125 -1.34 -5.60 -3.97
CA LEU A 125 -0.39 -4.55 -3.52
C LEU A 125 -1.02 -3.64 -2.47
N ILE A 126 -2.27 -3.20 -2.67
CA ILE A 126 -2.97 -2.39 -1.69
C ILE A 126 -3.21 -3.16 -0.39
N ARG A 127 -3.51 -4.47 -0.47
CA ARG A 127 -3.59 -5.31 0.72
C ARG A 127 -2.27 -5.35 1.49
N PHE A 128 -1.14 -5.45 0.81
CA PHE A 128 0.17 -5.38 1.47
C PHE A 128 0.41 -4.02 2.13
N LEU A 129 0.06 -2.92 1.46
CA LEU A 129 0.18 -1.57 2.03
C LEU A 129 -0.70 -1.40 3.26
N ILE A 130 -1.92 -1.96 3.27
CA ILE A 130 -2.79 -2.01 4.45
C ILE A 130 -2.05 -2.69 5.60
N GLN A 131 -1.44 -3.86 5.37
CA GLN A 131 -0.69 -4.55 6.41
C GLN A 131 0.49 -3.73 6.94
N CYS A 132 1.20 -3.00 6.08
CA CYS A 132 2.25 -2.08 6.50
C CYS A 132 1.72 -0.97 7.42
N PHE A 133 0.61 -0.31 7.05
CA PHE A 133 0.01 0.75 7.85
C PHE A 133 -0.71 0.26 9.11
N GLN A 134 -1.04 -1.04 9.18
CA GLN A 134 -1.55 -1.69 10.39
C GLN A 134 -0.42 -2.17 11.33
N SER A 135 0.84 -2.13 10.88
CA SER A 135 2.00 -2.63 11.64
C SER A 135 2.95 -1.52 12.09
N LEU A 136 2.41 -0.38 12.52
CA LEU A 136 3.22 0.78 12.93
C LEU A 136 3.94 0.58 14.28
N GLU A 137 3.71 -0.51 15.00
CA GLU A 137 4.51 -0.91 16.15
C GLU A 137 5.96 -1.26 15.74
N ASN A 138 6.13 -1.85 14.55
CA ASN A 138 7.44 -2.16 14.00
C ASN A 138 8.18 -0.89 13.58
N VAL A 139 9.40 -0.67 14.09
CA VAL A 139 10.16 0.59 13.88
C VAL A 139 10.51 0.82 12.40
N MET A 140 10.92 -0.22 11.69
CA MET A 140 11.31 -0.15 10.28
C MET A 140 10.09 0.19 9.42
N VAL A 141 8.99 -0.55 9.60
CA VAL A 141 7.74 -0.32 8.86
C VAL A 141 7.16 1.05 9.18
N ARG A 142 7.11 1.44 10.46
CA ARG A 142 6.62 2.75 10.91
C ARG A 142 7.38 3.90 10.25
N THR A 143 8.70 3.81 10.21
CA THR A 143 9.54 4.87 9.63
C THR A 143 9.22 5.08 8.15
N ALA A 144 9.10 3.99 7.39
CA ALA A 144 8.78 4.04 5.97
C ALA A 144 7.34 4.51 5.69
N CYS A 145 6.37 4.02 6.47
CA CYS A 145 4.95 4.35 6.31
C CYS A 145 4.63 5.80 6.71
N LEU A 146 5.12 6.25 7.87
CA LEU A 146 4.83 7.61 8.36
C LEU A 146 5.45 8.69 7.47
N ALA A 147 6.49 8.37 6.70
CA ALA A 147 7.04 9.29 5.70
C ALA A 147 6.00 9.68 4.62
N GLN A 148 5.06 8.79 4.28
CA GLN A 148 4.02 9.03 3.26
C GLN A 148 2.87 9.92 3.74
N VAL A 149 2.69 10.07 5.05
CA VAL A 149 1.61 10.83 5.68
C VAL A 149 2.15 11.98 6.55
N ALA A 150 3.42 12.33 6.38
CA ALA A 150 4.05 13.45 7.06
C ALA A 150 3.63 14.80 6.45
N LEU A 151 3.99 15.90 7.13
CA LEU A 151 3.71 17.28 6.70
C LEU A 151 3.97 17.60 5.22
N PRO A 152 5.00 17.04 4.53
CA PRO A 152 5.18 17.35 3.12
C PRO A 152 4.03 16.91 2.21
N ILE A 153 3.11 16.07 2.66
CA ILE A 153 1.89 15.74 1.91
C ILE A 153 1.03 16.98 1.62
N TRP A 154 1.11 18.01 2.45
CA TRP A 154 0.42 19.29 2.24
C TRP A 154 0.98 20.11 1.06
N THR A 155 2.08 19.67 0.43
CA THR A 155 2.50 20.23 -0.85
C THR A 155 1.61 19.78 -2.02
N HIS A 156 0.70 18.83 -1.79
CA HIS A 156 -0.17 18.24 -2.81
C HIS A 156 -1.66 18.59 -2.62
N ILE A 157 -1.99 19.51 -1.69
CA ILE A 157 -3.34 20.07 -1.51
C ILE A 157 -3.45 21.45 -2.16
N SER A 158 -4.69 21.90 -2.42
CA SER A 158 -4.93 23.23 -2.96
C SER A 158 -4.45 24.35 -2.02
N ALA A 159 -4.10 25.52 -2.58
CA ALA A 159 -3.66 26.67 -1.80
C ALA A 159 -4.72 27.13 -0.78
N GLY A 160 -5.99 27.14 -1.19
CA GLY A 160 -7.11 27.48 -0.30
C GLY A 160 -7.24 26.48 0.85
N ARG A 161 -7.07 25.18 0.58
CA ARG A 161 -7.08 24.18 1.66
C ARG A 161 -5.90 24.34 2.61
N LEU A 162 -4.69 24.56 2.07
CA LEU A 162 -3.50 24.80 2.88
C LEU A 162 -3.69 25.99 3.81
N GLU A 163 -4.29 27.08 3.35
CA GLU A 163 -4.57 28.26 4.17
C GLU A 163 -5.50 27.93 5.34
N LEU A 164 -6.58 27.16 5.10
CA LEU A 164 -7.51 26.72 6.14
C LEU A 164 -6.80 25.88 7.22
N GLU A 165 -5.97 24.92 6.82
CA GLU A 165 -5.22 24.07 7.75
C GLU A 165 -4.15 24.85 8.55
N LEU A 166 -3.48 25.82 7.92
CA LEU A 166 -2.52 26.66 8.63
C LEU A 166 -3.19 27.64 9.58
N ARG A 167 -4.41 28.07 9.27
CA ARG A 167 -5.21 28.92 10.15
C ARG A 167 -5.70 28.16 11.39
N SER A 168 -6.12 26.90 11.23
CA SER A 168 -6.50 26.04 12.36
C SER A 168 -5.30 25.60 13.21
N ALA A 169 -4.09 25.60 12.62
CA ALA A 169 -2.86 25.20 13.29
C ALA A 169 -1.68 26.16 13.05
N PRO A 170 -1.72 27.40 13.59
CA PRO A 170 -0.71 28.42 13.28
C PRO A 170 0.73 28.02 13.63
N HIS A 171 0.90 27.17 14.64
CA HIS A 171 2.20 26.62 15.05
C HIS A 171 2.89 25.79 13.94
N LEU A 172 2.15 25.31 12.93
CA LEU A 172 2.68 24.57 11.79
C LEU A 172 3.18 25.48 10.66
N GLU A 173 2.76 26.74 10.60
CA GLU A 173 3.13 27.65 9.50
C GLU A 173 4.64 27.82 9.37
N LYS A 174 5.32 28.07 10.50
CA LYS A 174 6.79 28.16 10.52
C LYS A 174 7.43 26.84 10.10
N LYS A 175 6.91 25.70 10.58
CA LYS A 175 7.44 24.37 10.24
C LYS A 175 7.28 24.08 8.75
N TYR A 176 6.13 24.38 8.16
CA TYR A 176 5.84 24.19 6.74
C TYR A 176 6.75 25.07 5.87
N LYS A 177 6.88 26.36 6.18
CA LYS A 177 7.79 27.27 5.46
C LYS A 177 9.26 26.82 5.56
N THR A 178 9.70 26.37 6.74
CA THR A 178 11.06 25.84 6.92
C THR A 178 11.27 24.55 6.12
N MET A 179 10.29 23.65 6.11
CA MET A 179 10.33 22.41 5.34
C MET A 179 10.47 22.71 3.84
N LEU A 180 9.66 23.60 3.28
CA LEU A 180 9.75 23.99 1.86
C LEU A 180 11.13 24.58 1.51
N LYS A 181 11.68 25.47 2.36
CA LYS A 181 13.02 26.03 2.15
C LYS A 181 14.10 24.95 2.15
N LYS A 182 14.02 23.97 3.06
CA LYS A 182 14.97 22.85 3.12
C LYS A 182 14.87 21.95 1.89
N GLN A 183 13.65 21.61 1.46
CA GLN A 183 13.43 20.80 0.27
C GLN A 183 13.92 21.50 -0.99
N LYS A 184 13.66 22.80 -1.15
CA LYS A 184 14.20 23.58 -2.27
C LYS A 184 15.72 23.55 -2.30
N LYS A 185 16.38 23.83 -1.17
CA LYS A 185 17.85 23.79 -1.07
C LYS A 185 18.42 22.40 -1.38
N ALA A 186 17.74 21.34 -0.94
CA ALA A 186 18.14 19.97 -1.25
C ALA A 186 18.00 19.67 -2.76
N ALA A 187 16.89 20.09 -3.36
CA ALA A 187 16.63 19.92 -4.80
C ALA A 187 17.65 20.67 -5.66
N ASP A 188 17.99 21.92 -5.28
CA ASP A 188 19.04 22.70 -5.94
C ASP A 188 20.42 22.01 -5.85
N GLY A 189 20.62 21.15 -4.84
CA GLY A 189 21.81 20.31 -4.65
C GLY A 189 21.71 18.89 -5.24
N GLY A 190 20.70 18.61 -6.07
CA GLY A 190 20.51 17.31 -6.72
C GLY A 190 19.73 16.27 -5.92
N ASN A 191 19.23 16.62 -4.73
CA ASN A 191 18.42 15.72 -3.90
C ASN A 191 16.93 16.08 -4.02
N PRO A 192 16.13 15.32 -4.79
CA PRO A 192 14.73 15.64 -4.99
C PRO A 192 13.93 15.59 -3.68
N PRO A 193 12.79 16.30 -3.60
CA PRO A 193 11.91 16.21 -2.45
C PRO A 193 11.40 14.76 -2.26
N PRO A 194 11.00 14.39 -1.03
CA PRO A 194 10.42 13.08 -0.76
C PRO A 194 9.24 12.80 -1.69
N LYS A 195 9.25 11.63 -2.33
CA LYS A 195 8.17 11.17 -3.21
C LYS A 195 6.96 10.77 -2.36
N MET A 196 5.82 11.41 -2.65
CA MET A 196 4.54 11.14 -1.99
C MET A 196 3.63 10.35 -2.92
N HIS A 197 3.34 9.11 -2.56
CA HIS A 197 2.56 8.18 -3.39
C HIS A 197 1.06 8.28 -3.14
N LEU A 198 0.65 8.57 -1.91
CA LEU A 198 -0.77 8.64 -1.53
C LEU A 198 -1.60 9.68 -2.34
N PRO A 199 -1.08 10.88 -2.66
CA PRO A 199 -1.79 11.79 -3.57
C PRO A 199 -2.03 11.20 -4.96
N ALA A 200 -1.03 10.50 -5.52
CA ALA A 200 -1.16 9.83 -6.81
C ALA A 200 -2.12 8.63 -6.74
N LEU A 201 -2.09 7.86 -5.64
CA LEU A 201 -3.01 6.76 -5.39
C LEU A 201 -4.46 7.24 -5.37
N ILE A 202 -4.77 8.32 -4.64
CA ILE A 202 -6.13 8.88 -4.58
C ILE A 202 -6.60 9.31 -5.97
N ASN A 203 -5.74 9.96 -6.77
CA ASN A 203 -6.12 10.35 -8.13
C ASN A 203 -6.36 9.15 -9.04
N HIS A 204 -5.48 8.16 -8.99
CA HIS A 204 -5.63 6.92 -9.74
C HIS A 204 -6.90 6.17 -9.34
N PHE A 205 -7.23 6.14 -8.06
CA PHE A 205 -8.47 5.56 -7.54
C PHE A 205 -9.71 6.29 -8.04
N LEU A 206 -9.75 7.63 -7.94
CA LEU A 206 -10.89 8.42 -8.40
C LEU A 206 -11.07 8.33 -9.93
N ASP A 207 -9.98 8.35 -10.70
CA ASP A 207 -10.01 8.12 -12.14
C ASP A 207 -10.53 6.70 -12.47
N SER A 208 -10.01 5.69 -11.79
CA SER A 208 -10.45 4.29 -11.95
C SER A 208 -11.93 4.10 -11.58
N LEU A 209 -12.41 4.80 -10.55
CA LEU A 209 -13.80 4.80 -10.11
C LEU A 209 -14.72 5.45 -11.17
N SER A 210 -14.27 6.52 -11.81
CA SER A 210 -15.05 7.22 -12.85
C SER A 210 -15.27 6.36 -14.11
N LYS A 211 -14.40 5.37 -14.34
CA LYS A 211 -14.47 4.43 -15.47
C LYS A 211 -15.43 3.26 -15.25
N VAL A 212 -16.05 3.15 -14.07
CA VAL A 212 -17.03 2.09 -13.80
C VAL A 212 -18.32 2.36 -14.61
N PRO A 213 -18.75 1.42 -15.48
CA PRO A 213 -19.90 1.64 -16.35
C PRO A 213 -21.23 1.61 -15.57
N ALA A 214 -22.20 2.41 -16.04
CA ALA A 214 -23.54 2.50 -15.46
C ALA A 214 -24.30 1.18 -15.55
N GLU A 215 -24.20 0.53 -16.70
CA GLU A 215 -24.86 -0.73 -17.01
C GLU A 215 -23.83 -1.78 -17.42
N GLY A 216 -24.25 -3.05 -17.46
CA GLY A 216 -23.37 -4.16 -17.80
C GLY A 216 -22.53 -4.66 -16.62
N LYS A 217 -21.62 -5.58 -16.93
CA LYS A 217 -20.79 -6.28 -15.95
C LYS A 217 -19.58 -5.42 -15.56
N VAL A 218 -19.36 -5.25 -14.26
CA VAL A 218 -18.11 -4.69 -13.72
C VAL A 218 -17.17 -5.84 -13.43
N GLU A 219 -15.93 -5.74 -13.91
CA GLU A 219 -14.89 -6.73 -13.63
C GLU A 219 -14.67 -6.86 -12.12
N ALA A 220 -14.70 -8.09 -11.63
CA ALA A 220 -14.69 -8.35 -10.18
C ALA A 220 -13.42 -7.82 -9.52
N ASP A 221 -12.28 -7.93 -10.20
CA ASP A 221 -10.99 -7.44 -9.69
C ASP A 221 -10.89 -5.92 -9.71
N HIS A 222 -11.52 -5.26 -10.69
CA HIS A 222 -11.61 -3.80 -10.70
C HIS A 222 -12.41 -3.29 -9.50
N ARG A 223 -13.58 -3.89 -9.23
CA ARG A 223 -14.36 -3.57 -8.02
C ARG A 223 -13.58 -3.84 -6.74
N ARG A 224 -12.95 -5.02 -6.60
CA ARG A 224 -12.13 -5.37 -5.43
C ARG A 224 -10.99 -4.38 -5.22
N TYR A 225 -10.33 -3.95 -6.28
CA TYR A 225 -9.29 -2.92 -6.20
C TYR A 225 -9.83 -1.62 -5.58
N LEU A 226 -10.98 -1.13 -6.06
CA LEU A 226 -11.62 0.08 -5.54
C LEU A 226 -12.01 -0.07 -4.05
N GLU A 227 -12.56 -1.23 -3.67
CA GLU A 227 -12.89 -1.55 -2.28
C GLU A 227 -11.64 -1.58 -1.38
N ARG A 228 -10.54 -2.18 -1.85
CA ARG A 228 -9.27 -2.21 -1.10
C ARG A 228 -8.64 -0.84 -0.95
N VAL A 229 -8.74 0.03 -1.94
CA VAL A 229 -8.26 1.41 -1.77
C VAL A 229 -9.09 2.13 -0.71
N LEU A 230 -10.42 1.96 -0.69
CA LEU A 230 -11.25 2.52 0.38
C LEU A 230 -10.86 1.98 1.76
N GLU A 231 -10.62 0.68 1.89
CA GLU A 231 -10.12 0.07 3.15
C GLU A 231 -8.81 0.74 3.61
N LEU A 232 -7.84 0.92 2.71
CA LEU A 232 -6.60 1.62 3.03
C LEU A 232 -6.86 3.07 3.49
N LEU A 233 -7.75 3.80 2.82
CA LEU A 233 -8.10 5.17 3.22
C LEU A 233 -8.76 5.20 4.60
N ILE A 234 -9.59 4.22 4.93
CA ILE A 234 -10.21 4.07 6.26
C ILE A 234 -9.13 3.87 7.31
N ASP A 235 -8.23 2.90 7.12
CA ASP A 235 -7.17 2.58 8.09
C ASP A 235 -6.23 3.76 8.33
N LEU A 236 -5.91 4.53 7.27
CA LEU A 236 -5.09 5.74 7.39
C LEU A 236 -5.80 6.88 8.13
N ILE A 237 -7.13 6.95 8.07
CA ILE A 237 -7.91 8.03 8.70
C ILE A 237 -8.38 7.62 10.10
N ALA A 238 -8.45 6.32 10.40
CA ALA A 238 -8.89 5.78 11.69
C ALA A 238 -7.83 5.84 12.79
N GLN A 239 -6.54 6.02 12.44
CA GLN A 239 -5.44 6.10 13.42
C GLN A 239 -4.78 7.48 13.44
N LEU A 240 -4.58 8.05 14.62
CA LEU A 240 -4.08 9.42 14.79
C LEU A 240 -2.71 9.70 14.11
N PRO A 241 -1.70 8.79 14.16
CA PRO A 241 -0.38 9.05 13.58
C PRO A 241 -0.40 9.29 12.07
N THR A 242 -1.31 8.64 11.35
CA THR A 242 -1.44 8.76 9.89
C THR A 242 -2.50 9.79 9.49
N ARG A 243 -3.53 9.97 10.32
CA ARG A 243 -4.66 10.88 10.06
C ARG A 243 -4.24 12.35 10.00
N ARG A 244 -3.36 12.78 10.91
CA ARG A 244 -3.04 14.19 11.20
C ARG A 244 -2.87 15.10 9.98
N PHE A 245 -2.04 14.70 9.02
CA PHE A 245 -1.81 15.48 7.80
C PHE A 245 -2.56 14.92 6.60
N PHE A 246 -2.83 13.62 6.60
CA PHE A 246 -3.49 12.92 5.51
C PHE A 246 -4.96 13.33 5.33
N LEU A 247 -5.68 13.62 6.41
CA LEU A 247 -7.09 14.04 6.35
C LEU A 247 -7.29 15.30 5.51
N ALA A 248 -6.34 16.23 5.54
CA ALA A 248 -6.37 17.43 4.71
C ALA A 248 -6.44 17.08 3.21
N LEU A 249 -5.64 16.11 2.78
CA LEU A 249 -5.61 15.62 1.40
C LEU A 249 -6.92 14.92 1.03
N VAL A 250 -7.44 14.03 1.87
CA VAL A 250 -8.70 13.31 1.60
C VAL A 250 -9.86 14.29 1.41
N ARG A 251 -9.93 15.32 2.26
CA ARG A 251 -10.98 16.34 2.16
C ARG A 251 -10.76 17.30 0.97
N ASP A 252 -9.52 17.67 0.64
CA ASP A 252 -9.17 18.49 -0.54
C ASP A 252 -9.59 17.83 -1.85
N ARG A 253 -9.42 16.50 -1.96
CA ARG A 253 -9.83 15.72 -3.14
C ARG A 253 -11.31 15.35 -3.15
N HIS A 254 -12.08 15.79 -2.17
CA HIS A 254 -13.51 15.51 -2.03
C HIS A 254 -13.83 14.00 -2.15
N VAL A 255 -12.96 13.12 -1.63
CA VAL A 255 -13.03 11.67 -1.85
C VAL A 255 -14.42 11.11 -1.54
N VAL A 256 -14.98 11.47 -0.37
CA VAL A 256 -16.31 10.99 0.05
C VAL A 256 -17.40 11.43 -0.92
N VAL A 257 -17.39 12.68 -1.37
CA VAL A 257 -18.40 13.22 -2.29
C VAL A 257 -18.28 12.54 -3.65
N GLN A 258 -17.07 12.44 -4.20
CA GLN A 258 -16.81 11.76 -5.47
C GLN A 258 -17.26 10.28 -5.42
N CYS A 259 -16.98 9.59 -4.32
CA CYS A 259 -17.41 8.21 -4.13
C CYS A 259 -18.94 8.08 -4.04
N ARG A 260 -19.63 8.98 -3.32
CA ARG A 260 -21.09 8.98 -3.21
C ARG A 260 -21.78 9.23 -4.55
N LEU A 261 -21.20 10.09 -5.38
CA LEU A 261 -21.75 10.42 -6.70
C LEU A 261 -21.39 9.38 -7.77
N SER A 262 -20.41 8.51 -7.50
CA SER A 262 -19.93 7.52 -8.44
C SER A 262 -21.01 6.54 -8.89
N THR A 263 -20.83 6.02 -10.10
CA THR A 263 -21.67 4.96 -10.64
C THR A 263 -21.70 3.73 -9.73
N LEU A 264 -20.53 3.30 -9.23
CA LEU A 264 -20.42 2.11 -8.38
C LEU A 264 -21.31 2.20 -7.14
N ALA A 265 -21.44 3.37 -6.52
CA ALA A 265 -22.27 3.57 -5.34
C ALA A 265 -23.78 3.37 -5.60
N ARG A 266 -24.23 3.48 -6.85
CA ARG A 266 -25.64 3.30 -7.23
C ARG A 266 -25.97 1.87 -7.67
N ARG A 267 -24.94 1.03 -7.86
CA ARG A 267 -25.12 -0.31 -8.42
C ARG A 267 -25.41 -1.34 -7.31
N PRO A 268 -26.21 -2.38 -7.60
CA PRO A 268 -26.45 -3.47 -6.65
C PRO A 268 -25.18 -4.22 -6.22
N ASP A 269 -24.23 -4.38 -7.14
CA ASP A 269 -22.93 -5.01 -6.90
C ASP A 269 -21.92 -4.07 -6.23
N GLY A 270 -22.29 -2.82 -5.93
CA GLY A 270 -21.49 -1.84 -5.18
C GLY A 270 -21.78 -1.81 -3.67
N ARG A 271 -22.55 -2.76 -3.13
CA ARG A 271 -22.99 -2.75 -1.73
C ARG A 271 -21.82 -2.65 -0.74
N LEU A 272 -20.78 -3.48 -0.89
CA LEU A 272 -19.61 -3.43 0.00
C LEU A 272 -18.88 -2.08 -0.11
N PHE A 273 -18.69 -1.58 -1.33
CA PHE A 273 -18.13 -0.25 -1.55
C PHE A 273 -18.91 0.85 -0.80
N THR A 274 -20.25 0.83 -0.84
CA THR A 274 -21.07 1.81 -0.09
C THR A 274 -20.95 1.66 1.42
N GLN A 275 -20.81 0.44 1.95
CA GLN A 275 -20.61 0.20 3.38
C GLN A 275 -19.25 0.74 3.85
N LEU A 276 -18.19 0.49 3.08
CA LEU A 276 -16.87 1.06 3.32
C LEU A 276 -16.89 2.60 3.23
N LEU A 277 -17.62 3.14 2.26
CA LEU A 277 -17.75 4.59 2.10
C LEU A 277 -18.42 5.26 3.31
N GLU A 278 -19.44 4.64 3.90
CA GLU A 278 -20.06 5.18 5.12
C GLU A 278 -19.12 5.10 6.33
N LEU A 279 -18.29 4.05 6.44
CA LEU A 279 -17.24 3.97 7.45
C LEU A 279 -16.16 5.04 7.24
N LEU A 280 -15.73 5.28 6.01
CA LEU A 280 -14.80 6.36 5.69
C LEU A 280 -15.40 7.72 6.04
N ASN A 281 -16.67 7.96 5.70
CA ASN A 281 -17.36 9.20 6.03
C ASN A 281 -17.44 9.42 7.55
N PHE A 282 -17.75 8.37 8.32
CA PHE A 282 -17.72 8.42 9.77
C PHE A 282 -16.36 8.89 10.29
N TYR A 283 -15.26 8.27 9.86
CA TYR A 283 -13.94 8.67 10.33
C TYR A 283 -13.53 10.06 9.82
N VAL A 284 -13.82 10.42 8.56
CA VAL A 284 -13.50 11.77 8.02
C VAL A 284 -14.20 12.89 8.80
N SER A 285 -15.40 12.62 9.32
CA SER A 285 -16.19 13.54 10.14
C SER A 285 -16.02 13.33 11.64
N PHE A 286 -15.12 12.45 12.08
CA PHE A 286 -14.92 12.17 13.50
C PHE A 286 -14.42 13.41 14.25
N GLU A 287 -15.07 13.73 15.36
CA GLU A 287 -14.88 14.94 16.15
C GLU A 287 -13.63 14.86 17.05
N ILE A 288 -12.45 14.93 16.42
CA ILE A 288 -11.15 14.90 17.07
C ILE A 288 -10.25 16.02 16.53
N ASN A 289 -9.47 16.64 17.42
CA ASN A 289 -8.43 17.56 17.02
C ASN A 289 -7.22 16.80 16.49
N GLU A 290 -6.88 17.05 15.23
CA GLU A 290 -5.85 16.30 14.49
C GLU A 290 -4.42 16.50 14.99
N HIS A 291 -4.17 17.51 15.83
CA HIS A 291 -2.84 17.85 16.31
C HIS A 291 -2.63 17.53 17.78
N THR A 292 -3.68 17.63 18.59
CA THR A 292 -3.63 17.29 20.02
C THR A 292 -4.13 15.87 20.30
N GLY A 293 -4.96 15.31 19.41
CA GLY A 293 -5.65 14.04 19.64
C GLY A 293 -6.80 14.13 20.64
N ALA A 294 -7.15 15.33 21.11
CA ALA A 294 -8.27 15.55 22.02
C ALA A 294 -9.60 15.48 21.25
N ALA A 295 -10.65 14.94 21.88
CA ALA A 295 -12.01 15.04 21.34
C ALA A 295 -12.42 16.52 21.23
N LEU A 296 -13.13 16.88 20.16
CA LEU A 296 -13.71 18.22 20.04
C LEU A 296 -14.88 18.35 21.01
N SER A 297 -14.99 19.50 21.65
CA SER A 297 -16.16 19.80 22.48
C SER A 297 -17.37 20.10 21.59
N ARG A 298 -18.61 20.06 22.14
CA ARG A 298 -19.82 20.39 21.36
C ARG A 298 -19.83 21.82 20.80
N ASP A 299 -18.98 22.69 21.34
CA ASP A 299 -18.87 24.10 20.97
C ASP A 299 -17.77 24.36 19.91
N GLU A 300 -17.05 23.32 19.48
CA GLU A 300 -15.96 23.34 18.48
C GLU A 300 -16.30 22.53 17.22
#